data_AF-A0A7V0V0E8-F1
#
_entry.id   AF-A0A7V0V0E8-F1
#
_cell.length_a   1.000
_cell.length_b   1.000
_cell.length_c   1.000
_cell.angle_alpha   90.00
_cell.angle_beta   90.00
_cell.angle_gamma   90.00
#
_symmetry.space_group_name_H-M   'P 1'
#
loop_
_entity.id
_entity.type
_entity.pdbx_description
1 polymer ?
#
loop_
_entity_poly.entity_id
_entity_poly.type
_entity_poly.pdbx_seq_one_letter_code
_entity_poly.pdbx_strand_id
1 'polypeptide(L)'
;MRRWVSNPCLPAGRKPVELITDRAKRYRANQAMPGVPRRCVYCGSPDPRDIDHVDGNEANNNPANLVYACRSCNAKKGVVFARAGRGIRTRQFNPAGKGATSLGQWVQAVLALRGEASTMSLPAAVRMVQETPPARRSAFAAEIWRRRRERGTDKRVPF
;
A
#
# COMPACT_ATOMS: atom_id res chain seq x y z
N MET A 1 -14.97 -6.00 -20.52
CA MET A 1 -14.74 -7.46 -20.37
C MET A 1 -14.03 -7.72 -19.04
N ARG A 2 -14.59 -8.56 -18.16
CA ARG A 2 -13.93 -8.96 -16.90
C ARG A 2 -12.72 -9.83 -17.23
N ARG A 3 -11.51 -9.32 -16.97
CA ARG A 3 -10.27 -10.09 -17.12
C ARG A 3 -10.07 -10.90 -15.84
N TRP A 4 -9.72 -12.17 -15.97
CA TRP A 4 -9.50 -13.10 -14.86
C TRP A 4 -8.03 -13.53 -14.84
N VAL A 5 -7.43 -13.65 -13.66
CA VAL A 5 -6.03 -14.09 -13.50
C VAL A 5 -5.94 -15.22 -12.48
N SER A 6 -5.08 -16.20 -12.78
CA SER A 6 -4.74 -17.35 -11.93
C SER A 6 -4.32 -16.88 -10.53
N ASN A 7 -4.80 -17.52 -9.47
CA ASN A 7 -4.39 -17.26 -8.10
C ASN A 7 -3.29 -18.26 -7.68
N PRO A 8 -2.04 -17.82 -7.50
CA PRO A 8 -0.97 -18.74 -7.09
C PRO A 8 -1.15 -19.28 -5.66
N CYS A 9 -2.01 -18.67 -4.84
CA CYS A 9 -2.30 -19.12 -3.48
C CYS A 9 -3.49 -20.09 -3.38
N LEU A 10 -4.20 -20.36 -4.49
CA LEU A 10 -5.30 -21.31 -4.56
C LEU A 10 -5.18 -22.10 -5.87
N PRO A 11 -4.76 -23.38 -5.85
CA PRO A 11 -4.74 -24.22 -7.04
C PRO A 11 -6.15 -24.18 -7.69
N ALA A 12 -6.22 -23.86 -8.99
CA ALA A 12 -7.44 -23.64 -9.78
C ALA A 12 -8.28 -22.37 -9.50
N GLY A 13 -7.94 -21.53 -8.51
CA GLY A 13 -8.70 -20.31 -8.22
C GLY A 13 -8.44 -19.20 -9.26
N ARG A 14 -9.47 -18.72 -9.95
CA ARG A 14 -9.40 -17.48 -10.75
C ARG A 14 -9.97 -16.32 -9.95
N LYS A 15 -9.25 -15.20 -9.90
CA LYS A 15 -9.74 -13.96 -9.27
C LYS A 15 -10.00 -12.90 -10.35
N PRO A 16 -11.12 -12.16 -10.32
CA PRO A 16 -11.30 -10.99 -11.16
C PRO A 16 -10.14 -10.01 -10.93
N VAL A 17 -9.59 -9.42 -12.01
CA VAL A 17 -8.43 -8.52 -11.93
C VAL A 17 -8.66 -7.36 -10.95
N GLU A 18 -9.88 -6.85 -10.89
CA GLU A 18 -10.30 -5.77 -10.00
C GLU A 18 -10.22 -6.11 -8.50
N LEU A 19 -10.26 -7.40 -8.14
CA LEU A 19 -10.15 -7.85 -6.74
C LEU A 19 -8.72 -8.26 -6.37
N ILE A 20 -7.76 -8.14 -7.28
CA ILE A 20 -6.36 -8.46 -7.02
C ILE A 20 -5.68 -7.27 -6.35
N THR A 21 -5.26 -7.47 -5.10
CA THR A 21 -4.48 -6.47 -4.36
C THR A 21 -3.10 -6.28 -4.98
N ASP A 22 -2.50 -5.10 -4.83
CA ASP A 22 -1.15 -4.82 -5.37
C ASP A 22 -0.10 -5.79 -4.80
N ARG A 23 -0.23 -6.20 -3.53
CA ARG A 23 0.61 -7.25 -2.93
C ARG A 23 0.50 -8.57 -3.69
N ALA A 24 -0.72 -8.97 -4.06
CA ALA A 24 -0.94 -10.19 -4.84
C ALA A 24 -0.44 -10.06 -6.29
N LYS A 25 -0.41 -8.85 -6.89
CA LYS A 25 0.24 -8.62 -8.19
C LYS A 25 1.74 -8.86 -8.09
N ARG A 26 2.39 -8.32 -7.05
CA ARG A 26 3.84 -8.51 -6.81
C ARG A 26 4.23 -9.98 -6.67
N TYR A 27 3.48 -10.76 -5.90
CA TYR A 27 3.76 -12.20 -5.76
C TYR A 27 3.62 -12.94 -7.10
N ARG A 28 2.61 -12.61 -7.89
CA ARG A 28 2.44 -13.20 -9.23
C ARG A 28 3.56 -12.82 -10.19
N ALA A 29 4.01 -11.58 -10.18
CA ALA A 29 5.15 -11.14 -11.00
C ALA A 29 6.43 -11.90 -10.64
N ASN A 30 6.68 -12.14 -9.35
CA ASN A 30 7.81 -12.97 -8.91
C ASN A 30 7.72 -14.41 -9.40
N GLN A 31 6.52 -15.02 -9.41
CA GLN A 31 6.32 -16.38 -9.89
C GLN A 31 6.41 -16.50 -11.42
N ALA A 32 6.05 -15.45 -12.16
CA ALA A 32 6.07 -15.43 -13.63
C ALA A 32 7.42 -14.96 -14.21
N MET A 33 8.34 -14.48 -13.37
CA MET A 33 9.63 -13.97 -13.80
C MET A 33 10.43 -15.07 -14.51
N PRO A 34 10.90 -14.84 -15.75
CA PRO A 34 11.76 -15.82 -16.42
C PRO A 34 13.11 -15.94 -15.69
N GLY A 35 13.76 -17.09 -15.80
CA GLY A 35 15.07 -17.39 -15.21
C GLY A 35 16.23 -16.64 -15.90
N VAL A 36 16.12 -15.32 -16.04
CA VAL A 36 17.16 -14.46 -16.63
C VAL A 36 18.14 -13.96 -15.57
N PRO A 37 19.36 -13.55 -15.94
CA PRO A 37 20.32 -12.99 -15.00
C PRO A 37 19.73 -11.81 -14.24
N ARG A 38 19.97 -11.80 -12.93
CA ARG A 38 19.45 -10.78 -12.02
C ARG A 38 20.24 -9.47 -12.16
N ARG A 39 19.99 -8.70 -13.22
CA ARG A 39 20.63 -7.40 -13.48
C ARG A 39 19.59 -6.33 -13.79
N CYS A 40 19.81 -5.12 -13.28
CA CYS A 40 18.92 -4.00 -13.57
C CYS A 40 18.98 -3.67 -15.06
N VAL A 41 17.84 -3.76 -15.75
CA VAL A 41 17.77 -3.48 -17.20
C VAL A 41 18.11 -2.02 -17.55
N TYR A 42 17.98 -1.10 -16.59
CA TYR A 42 18.17 0.34 -16.83
C TYR A 42 19.60 0.84 -16.54
N CYS A 43 20.23 0.36 -15.47
CA CYS A 43 21.55 0.85 -15.06
C CYS A 43 22.62 -0.25 -14.95
N GLY A 44 22.28 -1.51 -15.22
CA GLY A 44 23.22 -2.64 -15.18
C GLY A 44 23.61 -3.12 -13.78
N SER A 45 23.08 -2.52 -12.70
CA SER A 45 23.35 -2.94 -11.32
C SER A 45 23.16 -4.46 -11.15
N PRO A 46 24.11 -5.16 -10.49
CA PRO A 46 24.09 -6.61 -10.37
C PRO A 46 23.13 -7.14 -9.30
N ASP A 47 22.54 -6.28 -8.45
CA ASP A 47 21.58 -6.68 -7.41
C ASP A 47 20.32 -5.80 -7.42
N PRO A 48 19.51 -5.89 -8.48
CA PRO A 48 18.16 -5.32 -8.47
C PRO A 48 17.27 -6.10 -7.49
N ARG A 49 16.60 -5.39 -6.59
CA ARG A 49 15.69 -6.02 -5.61
C ARG A 49 14.28 -6.22 -6.14
N ASP A 50 13.87 -5.46 -7.15
CA ASP A 50 12.48 -5.42 -7.61
C ASP A 50 12.33 -5.97 -9.03
N ILE A 51 11.16 -6.54 -9.31
CA ILE A 51 10.69 -6.84 -10.67
C ILE A 51 9.88 -5.65 -11.14
N ASP A 52 10.12 -5.27 -12.39
CA ASP A 52 9.43 -4.20 -13.07
C ASP A 52 8.69 -4.71 -14.31
N HIS A 53 7.63 -4.00 -14.66
CA HIS A 53 6.79 -4.24 -15.82
C HIS A 53 7.15 -3.23 -16.90
N VAL A 54 7.71 -3.67 -18.02
CA VAL A 54 8.22 -2.78 -19.09
C VAL A 54 7.13 -1.84 -19.60
N ASP A 55 5.89 -2.33 -19.74
CA ASP A 55 4.71 -1.56 -20.15
C ASP A 55 4.10 -0.66 -19.05
N GLY A 56 4.58 -0.76 -17.81
CA GLY A 56 4.06 -0.01 -16.67
C GLY A 56 2.69 -0.48 -16.18
N ASN A 57 2.28 -1.70 -16.53
CA ASN A 57 1.04 -2.33 -16.07
C ASN A 57 1.34 -3.56 -15.20
N GLU A 58 1.24 -3.40 -13.88
CA GLU A 58 1.50 -4.46 -12.90
C GLU A 58 0.60 -5.69 -13.03
N ALA A 59 -0.50 -5.62 -13.81
CA ALA A 59 -1.37 -6.76 -14.09
C ALA A 59 -0.88 -7.61 -15.28
N ASN A 60 0.06 -7.12 -16.09
CA ASN A 60 0.59 -7.84 -17.26
C ASN A 60 1.82 -8.68 -16.90
N ASN A 61 1.59 -9.91 -16.43
CA ASN A 61 2.66 -10.83 -16.04
C ASN A 61 3.18 -11.72 -17.18
N ASN A 62 3.06 -11.29 -18.44
CA ASN A 62 3.75 -11.99 -19.52
C ASN A 62 5.27 -11.96 -19.23
N PRO A 63 5.99 -13.09 -19.27
CA PRO A 63 7.43 -13.13 -19.00
C PRO A 63 8.24 -12.10 -19.81
N ALA A 64 7.84 -11.81 -21.05
CA ALA A 64 8.49 -10.79 -21.89
C ALA A 64 8.31 -9.34 -21.38
N ASN A 65 7.30 -9.09 -20.54
CA ASN A 65 7.04 -7.81 -19.92
C ASN A 65 7.75 -7.65 -18.57
N LEU A 66 8.36 -8.72 -18.03
CA LEU A 66 8.96 -8.73 -16.69
C LEU A 66 10.48 -8.60 -16.80
N VAL A 67 11.02 -7.63 -16.08
CA VAL A 67 12.47 -7.35 -16.03
C VAL A 67 12.89 -7.10 -14.60
N TYR A 68 14.17 -7.33 -14.29
CA TYR A 68 14.73 -6.86 -13.05
C TYR A 68 15.10 -5.38 -13.13
N ALA A 69 14.77 -4.62 -12.08
CA ALA A 69 15.12 -3.20 -12.01
C ALA A 69 15.45 -2.76 -10.59
N CYS A 70 16.32 -1.76 -10.48
CA CYS A 70 16.48 -1.03 -9.23
C CYS A 70 15.22 -0.19 -8.95
N ARG A 71 14.84 -0.07 -7.68
CA ARG A 71 13.70 0.74 -7.24
C ARG A 71 13.78 2.19 -7.71
N SER A 72 14.99 2.78 -7.68
CA SER A 72 15.24 4.14 -8.13
C SER A 72 15.08 4.30 -9.65
N CYS A 73 15.56 3.34 -10.44
CA CYS A 73 15.37 3.33 -11.89
C CYS A 73 13.90 3.17 -12.26
N ASN A 74 13.19 2.25 -11.59
CA ASN A 74 11.74 2.08 -11.80
C ASN A 74 10.97 3.37 -11.44
N ALA A 75 11.30 4.03 -10.33
CA ALA A 75 10.68 5.31 -9.97
C ALA A 75 10.89 6.40 -11.05
N LYS A 76 12.12 6.52 -11.60
CA LYS A 76 12.42 7.44 -12.70
C LYS A 76 11.59 7.12 -13.95
N LYS A 77 11.51 5.85 -14.33
CA LYS A 77 10.66 5.39 -15.43
C LYS A 77 9.19 5.76 -15.20
N GLY A 78 8.70 5.56 -13.98
CA GLY A 78 7.33 5.93 -13.60
C GLY A 78 7.01 7.40 -13.85
N VAL A 79 7.94 8.32 -13.55
CA VAL A 79 7.78 9.75 -13.86
C VAL A 79 7.72 10.00 -15.36
N VAL A 80 8.60 9.38 -16.14
CA VAL A 80 8.59 9.48 -17.61
C VAL A 80 7.28 8.98 -18.19
N PHE A 81 6.80 7.82 -17.73
CA PHE A 81 5.55 7.21 -18.17
C PHE A 81 4.35 8.09 -17.81
N ALA A 82 4.31 8.64 -16.60
CA ALA A 82 3.25 9.55 -16.18
C ALA A 82 3.17 10.82 -17.04
N ARG A 83 4.31 11.37 -17.46
CA ARG A 83 4.39 12.52 -18.39
C ARG A 83 3.96 12.15 -19.81
N ALA A 84 4.27 10.93 -20.24
CA ALA A 84 3.92 10.41 -21.55
C ALA A 84 2.51 9.79 -21.63
N GLY A 85 1.74 9.80 -20.55
CA GLY A 85 0.42 9.15 -20.49
C GLY A 85 0.45 7.63 -20.67
N ARG A 86 1.58 6.97 -20.33
CA ARG A 86 1.78 5.52 -20.47
C ARG A 86 1.69 4.79 -19.13
N GLY A 87 1.39 3.49 -19.19
CA GLY A 87 1.25 2.63 -18.02
C GLY A 87 -0.05 2.86 -17.23
N ILE A 88 -0.19 2.16 -16.11
CA ILE A 88 -1.33 2.32 -15.21
C ILE A 88 -0.86 3.06 -13.96
N ARG A 89 -1.49 4.21 -13.67
CA ARG A 89 -1.27 4.89 -12.39
C ARG A 89 -1.70 3.97 -11.25
N THR A 90 -0.82 3.79 -10.27
CA THR A 90 -1.17 3.13 -9.02
C THR A 90 -2.38 3.87 -8.44
N ARG A 91 -3.47 3.15 -8.16
CA ARG A 91 -4.61 3.72 -7.43
C ARG A 91 -4.17 3.88 -5.98
N GLN A 92 -3.42 4.93 -5.68
CA GLN A 92 -3.27 5.33 -4.28
C GLN A 92 -4.66 5.62 -3.75
N PHE A 93 -4.99 4.98 -2.63
CA PHE A 93 -6.19 5.35 -1.88
C PHE A 93 -6.01 6.80 -1.45
N ASN A 94 -6.66 7.71 -2.17
CA ASN A 94 -6.71 9.13 -1.88
C ASN A 94 -8.08 9.39 -1.25
N PRO A 95 -8.21 9.25 0.08
CA PRO A 95 -9.47 9.49 0.75
C PRO A 95 -9.93 10.93 0.51
N ALA A 96 -11.16 11.11 0.04
CA ALA A 96 -11.76 12.43 -0.16
C ALA A 96 -12.32 13.02 1.16
N GLY A 97 -12.45 12.20 2.20
CA GLY A 97 -12.97 12.63 3.50
C GLY A 97 -11.95 13.45 4.30
N LYS A 98 -12.45 14.29 5.21
CA LYS A 98 -11.62 15.07 6.14
C LYS A 98 -10.94 14.22 7.22
N GLY A 99 -11.34 12.94 7.36
CA GLY A 99 -10.95 12.07 8.46
C GLY A 99 -11.49 12.55 9.81
N ALA A 100 -10.82 12.17 10.89
CA ALA A 100 -11.18 12.61 12.23
C ALA A 100 -10.96 14.12 12.40
N THR A 101 -12.03 14.85 12.74
CA THR A 101 -11.96 16.31 12.98
C THR A 101 -11.71 16.63 14.44
N SER A 102 -11.96 15.69 15.36
CA SER A 102 -11.74 15.84 16.80
C SER A 102 -10.94 14.69 17.40
N LEU A 103 -10.33 14.94 18.58
CA LEU A 103 -9.60 13.92 19.32
C LEU A 103 -10.51 12.75 19.73
N GLY A 104 -11.75 13.03 20.10
CA GLY A 104 -12.72 11.99 20.48
C GLY A 104 -13.00 11.02 19.34
N GLN A 105 -13.23 11.54 18.12
CA GLN A 105 -13.42 10.70 16.93
C GLN A 105 -12.18 9.85 16.63
N TRP A 106 -11.00 10.45 16.74
CA TRP A 106 -9.73 9.73 16.54
C TRP A 106 -9.57 8.58 17.55
N VAL A 107 -9.83 8.83 18.83
CA VAL A 107 -9.74 7.80 19.89
C VAL A 107 -10.74 6.68 19.64
N GLN A 108 -12.00 6.99 19.32
CA GLN A 108 -13.01 5.95 19.01
C GLN A 108 -12.58 5.07 17.83
N ALA A 109 -11.99 5.66 16.79
CA ALA A 109 -11.47 4.90 15.66
C ALA A 109 -10.29 3.99 16.08
N VAL A 110 -9.36 4.48 16.89
CA VAL A 110 -8.22 3.67 17.40
C VAL A 110 -8.70 2.54 18.32
N LEU A 111 -9.66 2.79 19.20
CA LEU A 111 -10.26 1.76 20.07
C LEU A 111 -10.92 0.65 19.25
N ALA A 112 -11.71 1.01 18.22
CA ALA A 112 -12.33 0.04 17.32
C ALA A 112 -11.28 -0.81 16.58
N LEU A 113 -10.18 -0.21 16.12
CA LEU A 113 -9.09 -0.96 15.48
C LEU A 113 -8.35 -1.91 16.43
N ARG A 114 -8.34 -1.62 17.72
CA ARG A 114 -7.75 -2.48 18.77
C ARG A 114 -8.73 -3.56 19.27
N GLY A 115 -9.97 -3.56 18.78
CA GLY A 115 -11.02 -4.45 19.27
C GLY A 115 -11.54 -4.08 20.67
N GLU A 116 -11.26 -2.85 21.12
CA GLU A 116 -11.76 -2.33 22.40
C GLU A 116 -13.14 -1.68 22.24
N ALA A 117 -13.80 -1.41 23.36
CA ALA A 117 -15.11 -0.76 23.38
C ALA A 117 -15.06 0.59 22.63
N SER A 118 -15.84 0.69 21.55
CA SER A 118 -15.92 1.86 20.69
C SER A 118 -17.34 2.05 20.20
N THR A 119 -17.71 3.31 19.95
CA THR A 119 -18.97 3.68 19.30
C THR A 119 -18.90 3.55 17.77
N MET A 120 -17.77 3.11 17.21
CA MET A 120 -17.52 3.04 15.77
C MET A 120 -17.36 1.60 15.29
N SER A 121 -17.96 1.27 14.15
CA SER A 121 -17.74 -0.05 13.52
C SER A 121 -16.33 -0.16 12.96
N LEU A 122 -15.77 -1.37 12.87
CA LEU A 122 -14.43 -1.61 12.34
C LEU A 122 -14.24 -1.04 10.92
N PRO A 123 -15.15 -1.23 9.95
CA PRO A 123 -15.00 -0.63 8.62
C PRO A 123 -15.01 0.91 8.66
N ALA A 124 -15.84 1.52 9.50
CA ALA A 124 -15.87 2.98 9.66
C ALA A 124 -14.59 3.51 10.30
N ALA A 125 -14.02 2.77 11.26
CA ALA A 125 -12.74 3.10 11.90
C ALA A 125 -11.56 3.02 10.92
N VAL A 126 -11.50 1.94 10.12
CA VAL A 126 -10.49 1.81 9.04
C VAL A 126 -10.58 2.98 8.08
N ARG A 127 -11.79 3.31 7.61
CA ARG A 127 -12.02 4.45 6.73
C ARG A 127 -11.58 5.77 7.37
N MET A 128 -11.98 6.03 8.62
CA MET A 128 -11.65 7.26 9.32
C MET A 128 -10.15 7.44 9.51
N VAL A 129 -9.45 6.37 9.89
CA VAL A 129 -7.99 6.42 10.04
C VAL A 129 -7.33 6.66 8.69
N GLN A 130 -7.74 5.95 7.63
CA GLN A 130 -7.18 6.17 6.30
C GLN A 130 -7.44 7.61 5.81
N GLU A 131 -8.64 8.16 6.03
CA GLU A 131 -9.03 9.54 5.69
C GLU A 131 -8.31 10.62 6.50
N THR A 132 -7.90 10.33 7.73
CA THR A 132 -7.21 11.33 8.57
C THR A 132 -5.80 11.61 8.02
N PRO A 133 -5.44 12.87 7.67
CA PRO A 133 -4.11 13.17 7.15
C PRO A 133 -3.00 12.87 8.16
N PRO A 134 -1.78 12.45 7.72
CA PRO A 134 -0.67 12.12 8.62
C PRO A 134 -0.36 13.23 9.64
N ALA A 135 -0.36 14.49 9.22
CA ALA A 135 -0.12 15.64 10.11
C ALA A 135 -1.17 15.72 11.24
N ARG A 136 -2.44 15.43 10.95
CA ARG A 136 -3.50 15.42 11.96
C ARG A 136 -3.37 14.24 12.92
N ARG A 137 -2.99 13.05 12.43
CA ARG A 137 -2.71 11.89 13.29
C ARG A 137 -1.59 12.20 14.29
N SER A 138 -0.51 12.85 13.83
CA SER A 138 0.59 13.30 14.69
C SER A 138 0.14 14.33 15.72
N ALA A 139 -0.71 15.29 15.33
CA ALA A 139 -1.27 16.27 16.25
C ALA A 139 -2.12 15.60 17.36
N PHE A 140 -2.96 14.63 17.01
CA PHE A 140 -3.73 13.88 18.00
C PHE A 140 -2.83 13.06 18.93
N ALA A 141 -1.79 12.41 18.40
CA ALA A 141 -0.82 11.69 19.22
C ALA A 141 -0.12 12.63 20.22
N ALA A 142 0.33 13.80 19.77
CA ALA A 142 0.93 14.82 20.64
C ALA A 142 -0.04 15.30 21.73
N GLU A 143 -1.32 15.50 21.38
CA GLU A 143 -2.35 15.88 22.34
C GLU A 143 -2.62 14.78 23.37
N ILE A 144 -2.69 13.51 22.96
CA ILE A 144 -2.84 12.36 23.87
C ILE A 144 -1.67 12.32 24.86
N TRP A 145 -0.43 12.46 24.37
CA TRP A 145 0.76 12.49 25.22
C TRP A 145 0.77 13.67 26.18
N ARG A 146 0.36 14.87 25.74
CA ARG A 146 0.21 16.03 26.61
C ARG A 146 -0.78 15.75 27.75
N ARG A 147 -1.98 15.24 27.43
CA ARG A 147 -3.01 14.89 28.42
C ARG A 147 -2.55 13.78 29.38
N ARG A 148 -1.77 12.81 28.90
CA ARG A 148 -1.19 11.76 29.76
C ARG A 148 -0.20 12.32 30.78
N ARG A 149 0.67 13.24 30.36
CA ARG A 149 1.62 13.94 31.23
C ARG A 149 0.90 14.79 32.27
N GLU A 150 -0.10 15.57 31.86
CA GLU A 150 -0.93 16.36 32.80
C GLU A 150 -1.59 15.50 33.88
N ARG A 151 -1.95 14.24 33.55
CA ARG A 151 -2.56 13.28 34.48
C ARG A 151 -1.54 12.41 35.23
N GLY A 152 -0.23 12.56 34.98
CA GLY A 152 0.82 11.72 35.55
C GLY A 152 0.74 10.22 35.16
N THR A 153 0.02 9.90 34.08
CA THR A 153 -0.17 8.51 33.60
C THR A 153 0.84 8.13 32.50
N ASP A 154 1.71 9.05 32.13
CA ASP A 154 2.79 8.86 31.15
C ASP A 154 3.88 7.90 31.63
N LYS A 155 4.03 7.70 32.95
CA LYS A 155 5.01 6.78 33.55
C LYS A 155 4.56 5.32 33.61
N ARG A 156 3.28 5.04 33.40
CA ARG A 156 2.70 3.68 33.34
C ARG A 156 2.44 3.29 31.89
N VAL A 157 3.50 3.06 31.13
CA VAL A 157 3.37 2.42 29.81
C VAL A 157 3.93 1.01 29.96
N PRO A 158 3.09 -0.04 29.96
CA PRO A 158 3.59 -1.39 29.86
C PRO A 158 4.06 -1.57 28.42
N PHE A 159 5.38 -1.57 28.23
CA PHE A 159 6.00 -2.19 27.06
C PHE A 159 6.27 -3.65 27.40
#